data_AF-A0A3P1Y796-F1
#
_entry.id   AF-A0A3P1Y796-F1
#
_cell.length_a   1.000
_cell.length_b   1.000
_cell.length_c   1.000
_cell.angle_alpha   90.00
_cell.angle_beta   90.00
_cell.angle_gamma   90.00
#
_symmetry.space_group_name_H-M   'P 1'
#
loop_
_entity.id
_entity.type
_entity.pdbx_description
1 polymer ?
#
loop_
_entity_poly.entity_id
_entity_poly.type
_entity_poly.pdbx_seq_one_letter_code
_entity_poly.pdbx_strand_id
1 'polypeptide(L)'
;MVLRSRGRTLSLNENDNDGCVIMKRTVIRDLMLSIRESGDEEYLRAILFCFGAPTIMGLKAGSLLNLRREGTDLCALWEERGKAWLRSRGVETFSFSDAELGRGARGGLLVLLYRRELLSRILNSDGAREILSPLGYSASWDVEACLERLRERFIDGFPHEIGLFLDYPPEDVRGFIRNKGAGSLAVGYWKVYGDVGRARRAFRRFRRAENEAARSLLSGFKFPARTFAS
;
A
#
# COMPACT_ATOMS: atom_id res chain seq x y z
N MET A 1 -35.45 -9.39 -38.26
CA MET A 1 -36.17 -9.19 -36.99
C MET A 1 -35.40 -8.16 -36.17
N VAL A 2 -35.86 -6.92 -36.25
CA VAL A 2 -35.34 -5.75 -35.53
C VAL A 2 -35.93 -5.77 -34.12
N LEU A 3 -35.14 -5.40 -33.10
CA LEU A 3 -35.46 -4.33 -32.14
C LEU A 3 -34.27 -4.07 -31.20
N ARG A 4 -33.68 -2.87 -31.38
CA ARG A 4 -32.84 -2.15 -30.41
C ARG A 4 -33.69 -1.62 -29.26
N SER A 5 -33.13 -1.51 -28.05
CA SER A 5 -33.52 -0.61 -26.93
C SER A 5 -32.90 -1.18 -25.64
N ARG A 6 -32.25 -0.50 -24.69
CA ARG A 6 -31.86 0.88 -24.33
C ARG A 6 -30.74 0.69 -23.29
N GLY A 7 -29.62 1.40 -23.31
CA GLY A 7 -29.54 2.72 -22.69
C GLY A 7 -29.91 2.69 -21.19
N ARG A 8 -28.96 2.38 -20.30
CA ARG A 8 -29.03 2.81 -18.89
C ARG A 8 -27.78 3.61 -18.55
N THR A 9 -27.90 4.88 -18.84
CA THR A 9 -27.25 5.98 -18.16
C THR A 9 -27.46 5.80 -16.64
N LEU A 10 -26.39 5.58 -15.89
CA LEU A 10 -26.41 5.81 -14.45
C LEU A 10 -26.33 7.33 -14.27
N SER A 11 -27.50 7.93 -14.07
CA SER A 11 -27.65 9.31 -13.61
C SER A 11 -26.92 9.46 -12.28
N LEU A 12 -25.83 10.23 -12.28
CA LEU A 12 -25.30 10.84 -11.08
C LEU A 12 -26.35 11.87 -10.64
N ASN A 13 -27.08 11.58 -9.56
CA ASN A 13 -27.84 12.60 -8.86
C ASN A 13 -26.84 13.59 -8.27
N GLU A 14 -26.81 14.78 -8.86
CA GLU A 14 -26.35 16.01 -8.24
C GLU A 14 -27.26 16.31 -7.05
N ASN A 15 -26.68 16.31 -5.85
CA ASN A 15 -26.94 17.30 -4.80
C ASN A 15 -26.15 16.89 -3.54
N ASP A 16 -24.90 17.36 -3.50
CA ASP A 16 -24.20 17.75 -2.28
C ASP A 16 -23.25 18.89 -2.69
N ASN A 17 -23.85 20.05 -2.94
CA ASN A 17 -23.12 21.31 -3.09
C ASN A 17 -22.90 21.88 -1.70
N ASP A 18 -21.66 21.83 -1.21
CA ASP A 18 -21.00 23.02 -0.65
C ASP A 18 -19.54 22.71 -0.31
N GLY A 19 -18.66 23.23 -1.16
CA GLY A 19 -17.22 23.19 -0.93
C GLY A 19 -16.46 23.06 -2.23
N CYS A 20 -16.39 24.16 -2.99
CA CYS A 20 -15.35 24.40 -3.98
C CYS A 20 -13.98 24.18 -3.31
N VAL A 21 -13.47 22.95 -3.33
CA VAL A 21 -12.08 22.67 -2.99
C VAL A 21 -11.30 22.96 -4.24
N ILE A 22 -10.85 24.21 -4.35
CA ILE A 22 -9.62 24.55 -5.07
C ILE A 22 -8.65 23.40 -4.81
N MET A 23 -8.35 22.61 -5.84
CA MET A 23 -7.59 21.39 -5.74
C MET A 23 -6.18 21.74 -5.25
N LYS A 24 -6.00 21.72 -3.91
CA LYS A 24 -4.79 22.19 -3.23
C LYS A 24 -3.60 21.49 -3.88
N ARG A 25 -2.67 22.25 -4.46
CA ARG A 25 -1.37 21.73 -4.91
C ARG A 25 -0.73 21.04 -3.71
N THR A 26 -0.66 19.72 -3.75
CA THR A 26 0.06 18.92 -2.75
C THR A 26 1.43 18.58 -3.31
N VAL A 27 2.46 18.61 -2.48
CA VAL A 27 3.84 18.29 -2.90
C VAL A 27 3.98 16.92 -3.58
N ILE A 28 3.16 15.94 -3.20
CA ILE A 28 3.11 14.63 -3.87
C ILE A 28 2.65 14.78 -5.32
N ARG A 29 1.67 15.64 -5.60
CA ARG A 29 1.22 15.91 -6.98
C ARG A 29 2.34 16.52 -7.80
N ASP A 30 3.08 17.47 -7.23
CA ASP A 30 4.20 18.11 -7.91
C ASP A 30 5.31 17.10 -8.22
N LEU A 31 5.64 16.20 -7.27
CA LEU A 31 6.53 15.06 -7.50
C LEU A 31 6.02 14.15 -8.62
N MET A 32 4.75 13.75 -8.56
CA MET A 32 4.17 12.85 -9.58
C MET A 32 4.17 13.48 -10.97
N LEU A 33 4.08 14.81 -11.08
CA LEU A 33 4.21 15.52 -12.34
C LEU A 33 5.67 15.59 -12.81
N SER A 34 6.63 15.82 -11.91
CA SER A 34 8.05 15.92 -12.28
C SER A 34 8.63 14.59 -12.76
N ILE A 35 8.18 13.45 -12.21
CA ILE A 35 8.70 12.12 -12.57
C ILE A 35 8.00 11.47 -13.76
N ARG A 36 7.02 12.13 -14.40
CA ARG A 36 6.32 11.55 -15.58
C ARG A 36 7.28 11.32 -16.75
N GLU A 37 8.11 12.30 -17.00
CA GLU A 37 9.08 12.32 -18.10
C GLU A 37 10.51 11.95 -17.63
N SER A 38 10.66 11.50 -16.38
CA SER A 38 11.97 11.10 -15.85
C SER A 38 12.42 9.73 -16.37
N GLY A 39 13.70 9.40 -16.21
CA GLY A 39 14.17 8.04 -16.43
C GLY A 39 13.52 7.02 -15.49
N ASP A 40 13.56 5.74 -15.86
CA ASP A 40 12.94 4.64 -15.10
C ASP A 40 13.52 4.49 -13.69
N GLU A 41 14.82 4.71 -13.53
CA GLU A 41 15.49 4.68 -12.23
C GLU A 41 14.96 5.76 -11.28
N GLU A 42 14.83 7.00 -11.77
CA GLU A 42 14.31 8.12 -11.00
C GLU A 42 12.83 7.91 -10.65
N TYR A 43 12.03 7.43 -11.61
CA TYR A 43 10.63 7.09 -11.39
C TYR A 43 10.49 6.03 -10.31
N LEU A 44 11.17 4.88 -10.46
CA LEU A 44 11.11 3.78 -9.51
C LEU A 44 11.54 4.25 -8.11
N ARG A 45 12.65 5.00 -8.04
CA ARG A 45 13.15 5.56 -6.79
C ARG A 45 12.10 6.46 -6.14
N ALA A 46 11.47 7.36 -6.89
CA ALA A 46 10.44 8.24 -6.35
C ALA A 46 9.24 7.47 -5.81
N ILE A 47 8.75 6.45 -6.52
CA ILE A 47 7.64 5.60 -6.07
C ILE A 47 8.01 4.88 -4.76
N LEU A 48 9.17 4.22 -4.73
CA LEU A 48 9.62 3.45 -3.56
C LEU A 48 9.81 4.34 -2.33
N PHE A 49 10.51 5.46 -2.48
CA PHE A 49 10.86 6.30 -1.34
C PHE A 49 9.70 7.18 -0.87
N CYS A 50 8.85 7.67 -1.77
CA CYS A 50 7.69 8.47 -1.37
C CYS A 50 6.64 7.60 -0.66
N PHE A 51 6.13 6.56 -1.34
CA PHE A 51 5.01 5.76 -0.83
C PHE A 51 5.46 4.63 0.11
N GLY A 52 6.74 4.30 0.12
CA GLY A 52 7.37 3.47 1.14
C GLY A 52 7.77 4.25 2.40
N ALA A 53 7.73 5.59 2.40
CA ALA A 53 8.23 6.41 3.51
C ALA A 53 7.70 6.01 4.89
N PRO A 54 6.39 5.70 5.08
CA PRO A 54 5.90 5.27 6.39
C PRO A 54 6.59 4.01 6.92
N THR A 55 6.87 3.03 6.06
CA THR A 55 7.58 1.79 6.44
C THR A 55 9.08 2.02 6.58
N ILE A 56 9.69 2.77 5.67
CA ILE A 56 11.12 3.11 5.72
C ILE A 56 11.46 3.84 7.03
N MET A 57 10.58 4.75 7.47
CA MET A 57 10.73 5.50 8.71
C MET A 57 10.24 4.75 9.96
N GLY A 58 9.81 3.49 9.85
CA GLY A 58 9.33 2.68 10.98
C GLY A 58 8.02 3.14 11.60
N LEU A 59 7.21 3.93 10.88
CA LEU A 59 5.88 4.36 11.33
C LEU A 59 4.81 3.27 11.14
N LYS A 60 5.08 2.30 10.27
CA LYS A 60 4.17 1.25 9.80
C LYS A 60 4.96 -0.05 9.57
N ALA A 61 4.39 -1.21 9.90
CA ALA A 61 5.03 -2.50 9.65
C ALA A 61 5.34 -2.79 8.17
N GLY A 62 4.45 -2.44 7.23
CA GLY A 62 4.70 -2.67 5.80
C GLY A 62 3.88 -1.82 4.84
N SER A 63 4.34 -1.60 3.60
CA SER A 63 3.68 -0.82 2.54
C SER A 63 3.57 -1.65 1.27
N LEU A 64 2.38 -1.68 0.68
CA LEU A 64 2.11 -2.41 -0.55
C LEU A 64 2.16 -1.44 -1.74
N LEU A 65 3.06 -1.68 -2.68
CA LEU A 65 3.28 -0.85 -3.86
C LEU A 65 3.05 -1.67 -5.12
N ASN A 66 2.35 -1.10 -6.10
CA ASN A 66 2.24 -1.68 -7.43
C ASN A 66 3.20 -0.94 -8.36
N LEU A 67 4.34 -1.57 -8.65
CA LEU A 67 5.37 -1.02 -9.52
C LEU A 67 4.95 -1.27 -10.97
N ARG A 68 4.46 -0.21 -11.61
CA ARG A 68 4.06 -0.24 -13.01
C ARG A 68 4.39 1.10 -13.67
N ARG A 69 4.87 1.03 -14.91
CA ARG A 69 5.01 2.17 -15.80
C ARG A 69 4.66 1.72 -17.22
N GLU A 70 3.82 2.49 -17.91
CA GLU A 70 3.43 2.14 -19.28
C GLU A 70 4.65 2.19 -20.20
N GLY A 71 4.80 1.17 -21.05
CA GLY A 71 5.92 1.07 -22.00
C GLY A 71 7.25 0.61 -21.40
N THR A 72 7.33 0.34 -20.09
CA THR A 72 8.57 -0.05 -19.39
C THR A 72 8.35 -1.29 -18.54
N ASP A 73 9.28 -2.24 -18.59
CA ASP A 73 9.39 -3.30 -17.59
C ASP A 73 10.24 -2.84 -16.40
N LEU A 74 9.59 -2.47 -15.30
CA LEU A 74 10.27 -2.10 -14.06
C LEU A 74 10.80 -3.29 -13.26
N CYS A 75 10.46 -4.53 -13.62
CA CYS A 75 10.83 -5.71 -12.83
C CYS A 75 12.35 -5.92 -12.83
N ALA A 76 13.00 -5.81 -13.99
CA ALA A 76 14.45 -5.95 -14.09
C ALA A 76 15.18 -4.92 -13.21
N LEU A 77 14.78 -3.64 -13.30
CA LEU A 77 15.35 -2.56 -12.51
C LEU A 77 15.07 -2.72 -11.00
N TRP A 78 13.90 -3.22 -10.65
CA TRP A 78 13.54 -3.55 -9.27
C TRP A 78 14.46 -4.63 -8.68
N GLU A 79 14.68 -5.71 -9.43
CA GLU A 79 15.55 -6.82 -9.04
C GLU A 79 17.02 -6.39 -8.96
N GLU A 80 17.51 -5.62 -9.95
CA GLU A 80 18.90 -5.16 -10.01
C GLU A 80 19.23 -4.13 -8.92
N ARG A 81 18.34 -3.15 -8.69
CA ARG A 81 18.66 -1.95 -7.88
C ARG A 81 17.65 -1.67 -6.77
N GLY A 82 16.36 -1.79 -7.06
CA GLY A 82 15.28 -1.40 -6.15
C GLY A 82 15.37 -2.05 -4.77
N LYS A 83 15.57 -3.37 -4.73
CA LYS A 83 15.74 -4.13 -3.48
C LYS A 83 16.94 -3.66 -2.66
N ALA A 84 18.07 -3.39 -3.30
CA ALA A 84 19.31 -2.97 -2.63
C ALA A 84 19.15 -1.61 -1.93
N TRP A 85 18.43 -0.67 -2.56
CA TRP A 85 18.15 0.65 -1.97
C TRP A 85 17.39 0.56 -0.63
N LEU A 86 16.48 -0.39 -0.52
CA LEU A 86 15.66 -0.61 0.68
C LEU A 86 16.38 -1.45 1.74
N ARG A 87 17.13 -2.47 1.33
CA ARG A 87 17.93 -3.31 2.24
C ARG A 87 18.88 -2.47 3.09
N SER A 88 19.54 -1.48 2.49
CA SER A 88 20.42 -0.54 3.20
C SER A 88 19.74 0.29 4.29
N ARG A 89 18.40 0.26 4.38
CA ARG A 89 17.56 0.98 5.35
C ARG A 89 16.82 0.06 6.32
N GLY A 90 17.17 -1.24 6.33
CA GLY A 90 16.50 -2.25 7.15
C GLY A 90 15.05 -2.47 6.74
N VAL A 91 14.75 -2.32 5.45
CA VAL A 91 13.45 -2.64 4.86
C VAL A 91 13.63 -3.83 3.93
N GLU A 92 12.76 -4.81 4.14
CA GLU A 92 12.71 -6.03 3.37
C GLU A 92 11.52 -6.02 2.42
N THR A 93 11.54 -6.96 1.49
CA THR A 93 10.67 -6.91 0.33
C THR A 93 10.15 -8.30 0.03
N PHE A 94 8.85 -8.41 -0.23
CA PHE A 94 8.23 -9.62 -0.73
C PHE A 94 7.44 -9.27 -1.99
N SER A 95 7.76 -9.93 -3.10
CA SER A 95 7.17 -9.61 -4.42
C SER A 95 6.14 -10.66 -4.80
N PHE A 96 5.06 -10.20 -5.45
CA PHE A 96 4.01 -11.01 -6.04
C PHE A 96 3.98 -10.73 -7.55
N SER A 97 4.24 -11.76 -8.34
CA SER A 97 4.23 -11.74 -9.80
C SER A 97 2.81 -11.69 -10.36
N ASP A 98 2.66 -11.20 -11.60
CA ASP A 98 1.36 -11.16 -12.28
C ASP A 98 0.68 -12.54 -12.35
N ALA A 99 1.46 -13.61 -12.54
CA ALA A 99 0.98 -14.99 -12.56
C ALA A 99 0.33 -15.41 -11.24
N GLU A 100 0.96 -15.10 -10.11
CA GLU A 100 0.45 -15.39 -8.76
C GLU A 100 -0.79 -14.56 -8.43
N LEU A 101 -0.91 -13.36 -9.01
CA LEU A 101 -2.03 -12.46 -8.77
C LEU A 101 -3.25 -12.75 -9.64
N GLY A 102 -3.20 -13.76 -10.52
CA GLY A 102 -4.26 -14.04 -11.49
C GLY A 102 -4.50 -12.86 -12.46
N ARG A 103 -3.52 -11.95 -12.57
CA ARG A 103 -3.56 -10.81 -13.48
C ARG A 103 -2.91 -11.30 -14.76
N GLY A 104 -3.65 -11.36 -15.86
CA GLY A 104 -3.01 -11.58 -17.18
C GLY A 104 -1.84 -10.59 -17.35
N ALA A 105 -0.79 -10.97 -18.08
CA ALA A 105 0.48 -10.23 -18.20
C ALA A 105 0.26 -8.74 -18.54
N ARG A 106 0.12 -7.90 -17.51
CA ARG A 106 -0.22 -6.48 -17.60
C ARG A 106 0.95 -5.60 -17.19
N GLY A 107 2.11 -6.21 -16.95
CA GLY A 107 3.40 -5.55 -16.81
C GLY A 107 3.55 -4.81 -15.48
N GLY A 108 3.06 -5.39 -14.38
CA GLY A 108 3.17 -4.80 -13.05
C GLY A 108 3.74 -5.76 -12.03
N LEU A 109 4.48 -5.22 -11.06
CA LEU A 109 4.98 -5.99 -9.92
C LEU A 109 4.36 -5.46 -8.62
N LEU A 110 3.63 -6.30 -7.91
CA LEU A 110 3.15 -5.95 -6.58
C LEU A 110 4.24 -6.29 -5.56
N VAL A 111 4.62 -5.33 -4.74
CA VAL A 111 5.68 -5.51 -3.74
C VAL A 111 5.19 -5.05 -2.38
N LEU A 112 5.30 -5.93 -1.39
CA LEU A 112 5.20 -5.59 0.02
C LEU A 112 6.59 -5.21 0.55
N LEU A 113 6.75 -3.94 0.93
CA LEU A 113 7.87 -3.48 1.73
C LEU A 113 7.54 -3.73 3.20
N TYR A 114 8.44 -4.25 4.01
CA TYR A 114 8.17 -4.45 5.43
C TYR A 114 9.42 -4.31 6.31
N ARG A 115 9.21 -4.00 7.59
CA ARG A 115 10.25 -4.13 8.63
C ARG A 115 9.97 -5.40 9.42
N ARG A 116 10.90 -6.38 9.39
CA ARG A 116 10.69 -7.71 9.96
C ARG A 116 10.24 -7.66 11.43
N GLU A 117 10.87 -6.85 12.26
CA GLU A 117 10.56 -6.81 13.70
C GLU A 117 9.15 -6.27 13.98
N LEU A 118 8.73 -5.23 13.23
CA LEU A 118 7.39 -4.67 13.35
C LEU A 118 6.35 -5.66 12.84
N LEU A 119 6.57 -6.24 11.66
CA LEU A 119 5.64 -7.19 11.06
C LEU A 119 5.49 -8.44 11.93
N SER A 120 6.59 -9.01 12.42
CA SER A 120 6.57 -10.14 13.35
C SER A 120 5.72 -9.83 14.58
N ARG A 121 5.89 -8.64 15.19
CA ARG A 121 5.11 -8.24 16.36
C ARG A 121 3.61 -8.12 16.07
N ILE A 122 3.24 -7.63 14.88
CA ILE A 122 1.82 -7.55 14.46
C ILE A 122 1.23 -8.94 14.22
N LEU A 123 1.92 -9.79 13.46
CA LEU A 123 1.45 -11.14 13.15
C LEU A 123 1.33 -12.04 14.38
N ASN A 124 2.13 -11.76 15.42
CA ASN A 124 2.07 -12.47 16.70
C ASN A 124 1.05 -11.90 17.70
N SER A 125 0.34 -10.81 17.37
CA SER A 125 -0.72 -10.28 18.23
C SER A 125 -1.97 -11.15 18.19
N ASP A 126 -2.67 -11.26 19.33
CA ASP A 126 -3.89 -12.08 19.43
C ASP A 126 -4.94 -11.68 18.38
N GLY A 127 -5.15 -10.38 18.18
CA GLY A 127 -6.10 -9.88 17.20
C GLY A 127 -5.76 -10.24 15.75
N ALA A 128 -4.46 -10.30 15.39
CA ALA A 128 -4.05 -10.78 14.07
C ALA A 128 -4.26 -12.30 13.96
N ARG A 129 -3.85 -13.06 14.98
CA ARG A 129 -3.97 -14.52 14.99
C ARG A 129 -5.42 -14.99 14.90
N GLU A 130 -6.34 -14.34 15.60
CA GLU A 130 -7.78 -14.61 15.50
C GLU A 130 -8.33 -14.50 14.06
N ILE A 131 -7.78 -13.56 13.27
CA ILE A 131 -8.19 -13.35 11.88
C ILE A 131 -7.47 -14.32 10.94
N LEU A 132 -6.19 -14.60 11.19
CA LEU A 132 -5.33 -15.37 10.30
C LEU A 132 -5.46 -16.89 10.50
N SER A 133 -5.65 -17.39 11.72
CA SER A 133 -5.73 -18.83 11.99
C SER A 133 -6.81 -19.55 11.17
N PRO A 134 -8.06 -19.04 11.07
CA PRO A 134 -9.09 -19.68 10.25
C PRO A 134 -8.78 -19.70 8.74
N LEU A 135 -7.83 -18.87 8.29
CA LEU A 135 -7.39 -18.78 6.89
C LEU A 135 -6.22 -19.71 6.57
N GLY A 136 -5.80 -20.56 7.52
CA GLY A 136 -4.76 -21.57 7.33
C GLY A 136 -3.33 -21.03 7.44
N TYR A 137 -3.12 -19.91 8.15
CA TYR A 137 -1.77 -19.43 8.46
C TYR A 137 -1.10 -20.32 9.52
N SER A 138 0.21 -20.51 9.37
CA SER A 138 1.00 -21.44 10.21
C SER A 138 0.98 -21.06 11.69
N ALA A 139 0.87 -22.06 12.57
CA ALA A 139 0.96 -21.87 14.02
C ALA A 139 2.36 -21.43 14.51
N SER A 140 3.38 -21.49 13.65
CA SER A 140 4.71 -20.94 13.94
C SER A 140 4.73 -19.41 14.01
N TRP A 141 3.80 -18.74 13.31
CA TRP A 141 3.75 -17.28 13.17
C TRP A 141 5.06 -16.64 12.71
N ASP A 142 5.86 -17.43 12.01
CA ASP A 142 7.05 -16.99 11.31
C ASP A 142 6.67 -16.06 10.15
N VAL A 143 7.45 -14.99 9.94
CA VAL A 143 7.11 -13.94 8.96
C VAL A 143 7.11 -14.52 7.55
N GLU A 144 8.13 -15.31 7.22
CA GLU A 144 8.30 -15.93 5.92
C GLU A 144 7.17 -16.92 5.65
N ALA A 145 6.85 -17.80 6.61
CA ALA A 145 5.71 -18.72 6.49
C ALA A 145 4.36 -17.98 6.29
N CYS A 146 4.16 -16.86 6.98
CA CYS A 146 2.96 -16.04 6.81
C CYS A 146 2.91 -15.36 5.43
N LEU A 147 4.05 -14.88 4.91
CA LEU A 147 4.14 -14.26 3.59
C LEU A 147 3.89 -15.26 2.47
N GLU A 148 4.41 -16.48 2.59
CA GLU A 148 4.13 -17.57 1.64
C GLU A 148 2.64 -17.94 1.66
N ARG A 149 2.04 -18.06 2.85
CA ARG A 149 0.59 -18.28 2.93
C ARG A 149 -0.20 -17.14 2.30
N LEU A 150 0.20 -15.89 2.55
CA LEU A 150 -0.45 -14.72 1.95
C LEU A 150 -0.37 -14.77 0.42
N ARG A 151 0.77 -15.18 -0.16
CA ARG A 151 0.94 -15.39 -1.60
C ARG A 151 -0.07 -16.41 -2.14
N GLU A 152 -0.22 -17.57 -1.50
CA GLU A 152 -1.20 -18.58 -1.92
C GLU A 152 -2.63 -18.02 -1.91
N ARG A 153 -2.96 -17.19 -0.93
CA ARG A 153 -4.29 -16.58 -0.81
C ARG A 153 -4.63 -15.65 -1.97
N PHE A 154 -3.65 -15.13 -2.71
CA PHE A 154 -3.90 -14.33 -3.92
C PHE A 154 -4.52 -15.14 -5.06
N ILE A 155 -4.36 -16.47 -5.07
CA ILE A 155 -4.98 -17.36 -6.08
C ILE A 155 -6.51 -17.28 -6.01
N ASP A 156 -7.06 -17.19 -4.79
CA ASP A 156 -8.50 -17.08 -4.55
C ASP A 156 -9.05 -15.65 -4.73
N GLY A 157 -8.20 -14.69 -5.10
CA GLY A 157 -8.49 -13.27 -5.19
C GLY A 157 -7.69 -12.42 -4.20
N PHE A 158 -7.93 -11.12 -4.16
CA PHE A 158 -7.11 -10.21 -3.35
C PHE A 158 -7.36 -10.39 -1.84
N PRO A 159 -6.39 -10.90 -1.04
CA PRO A 159 -6.58 -11.21 0.37
C PRO A 159 -6.85 -9.93 1.15
N HIS A 160 -7.97 -9.89 1.88
CA HIS A 160 -8.35 -8.73 2.68
C HIS A 160 -7.60 -8.66 4.00
N GLU A 161 -7.14 -9.80 4.51
CA GLU A 161 -6.28 -9.91 5.69
C GLU A 161 -4.91 -9.26 5.49
N ILE A 162 -4.52 -8.92 4.25
CA ILE A 162 -3.30 -8.16 3.96
C ILE A 162 -3.22 -6.85 4.74
N GLY A 163 -4.36 -6.29 5.17
CA GLY A 163 -4.38 -5.13 6.06
C GLY A 163 -3.54 -5.31 7.32
N LEU A 164 -3.47 -6.53 7.88
CA LEU A 164 -2.62 -6.83 9.04
C LEU A 164 -1.13 -6.72 8.69
N PHE A 165 -0.73 -7.15 7.49
CA PHE A 165 0.65 -7.01 6.98
C PHE A 165 1.02 -5.54 6.72
N LEU A 166 0.02 -4.67 6.66
CA LEU A 166 0.14 -3.23 6.51
C LEU A 166 -0.07 -2.48 7.82
N ASP A 167 -0.06 -3.17 8.96
CA ASP A 167 -0.21 -2.56 10.29
C ASP A 167 -1.58 -1.87 10.49
N TYR A 168 -2.62 -2.37 9.81
CA TYR A 168 -3.97 -1.91 10.04
C TYR A 168 -4.53 -2.58 11.30
N PRO A 169 -5.28 -1.84 12.15
CA PRO A 169 -5.83 -2.42 13.36
C PRO A 169 -6.71 -3.65 13.08
N PRO A 170 -6.59 -4.74 13.87
CA PRO A 170 -7.40 -5.94 13.66
C PRO A 170 -8.91 -5.69 13.65
N GLU A 171 -9.40 -4.74 14.44
CA GLU A 171 -10.79 -4.30 14.45
C GLU A 171 -11.24 -3.73 13.08
N ASP A 172 -10.36 -2.99 12.40
CA ASP A 172 -10.63 -2.40 11.09
C ASP A 172 -10.53 -3.44 9.97
N VAL A 173 -9.57 -4.37 10.06
CA VAL A 173 -9.46 -5.49 9.11
C VAL A 173 -10.68 -6.41 9.22
N ARG A 174 -11.06 -6.80 10.44
CA ARG A 174 -12.25 -7.62 10.71
C ARG A 174 -13.52 -6.90 10.23
N GLY A 175 -13.62 -5.59 10.49
CA GLY A 175 -14.71 -4.75 10.02
C GLY A 175 -14.80 -4.70 8.50
N PHE A 176 -13.67 -4.56 7.81
CA PHE A 176 -13.61 -4.56 6.35
C PHE A 176 -14.10 -5.89 5.76
N ILE A 177 -13.58 -7.01 6.28
CA ILE A 177 -13.95 -8.36 5.83
C ILE A 177 -15.45 -8.61 6.05
N ARG A 178 -15.94 -8.39 7.28
CA ARG A 178 -17.33 -8.65 7.66
C ARG A 178 -18.32 -7.82 6.84
N ASN A 179 -18.01 -6.53 6.64
CA ASN A 179 -18.90 -5.61 5.94
C ASN A 179 -18.65 -5.53 4.43
N LYS A 180 -17.76 -6.37 3.88
CA LYS A 180 -17.35 -6.33 2.47
C LYS A 180 -16.96 -4.92 2.00
N GLY A 181 -16.30 -4.18 2.89
CA GLY A 181 -15.87 -2.80 2.65
C GLY A 181 -16.95 -1.71 2.76
N ALA A 182 -18.20 -2.02 3.08
CA ALA A 182 -19.28 -1.04 3.26
C ALA A 182 -19.38 -0.53 4.71
N GLY A 183 -20.01 0.64 4.92
CA GLY A 183 -20.35 1.11 6.28
C GLY A 183 -19.16 1.56 7.15
N SER A 184 -18.06 2.01 6.55
CA SER A 184 -16.90 2.52 7.30
C SER A 184 -17.19 3.87 7.96
N LEU A 185 -16.71 4.07 9.18
CA LEU A 185 -16.82 5.30 9.97
C LEU A 185 -15.94 6.43 9.42
N ALA A 186 -14.82 6.09 8.78
CA ALA A 186 -13.92 7.03 8.12
C ALA A 186 -13.10 6.31 7.03
N VAL A 187 -12.54 7.09 6.11
CA VAL A 187 -11.68 6.58 5.02
C VAL A 187 -10.40 7.41 4.94
N GLY A 188 -9.27 6.72 4.76
CA GLY A 188 -7.96 7.33 4.54
C GLY A 188 -7.00 6.31 3.94
N TYR A 189 -5.95 5.94 4.70
CA TYR A 189 -5.04 4.86 4.28
C TYR A 189 -5.72 3.48 4.32
N TRP A 190 -6.73 3.33 5.17
CA TRP A 190 -7.65 2.19 5.19
C TRP A 190 -9.07 2.68 5.50
N LYS A 191 -10.04 1.76 5.46
CA LYS A 191 -11.41 2.00 5.90
C LYS A 191 -11.54 1.69 7.39
N VAL A 192 -12.01 2.65 8.18
CA VAL A 192 -12.05 2.56 9.64
C VAL A 192 -13.41 2.04 10.09
N TYR A 193 -13.41 1.08 11.01
CA TYR A 193 -14.58 0.48 11.64
C TYR A 193 -14.51 0.53 13.18
N GLY A 194 -13.33 0.82 13.75
CA GLY A 194 -13.11 1.04 15.17
C GLY A 194 -12.80 2.50 15.51
N ASP A 195 -11.62 2.75 16.08
CA ASP A 195 -11.22 4.07 16.59
C ASP A 195 -10.82 5.05 15.46
N VAL A 196 -11.77 5.92 15.09
CA VAL A 196 -11.58 7.01 14.11
C VAL A 196 -10.48 7.99 14.54
N GLY A 197 -10.34 8.27 15.84
CA GLY A 197 -9.33 9.18 16.37
C GLY A 197 -7.92 8.63 16.19
N ARG A 198 -7.70 7.37 16.56
CA ARG A 198 -6.44 6.63 16.34
C ARG A 198 -6.10 6.56 14.86
N ALA A 199 -7.06 6.19 14.02
CA ALA A 199 -6.86 6.09 12.58
C ALA A 199 -6.46 7.45 11.97
N ARG A 200 -7.17 8.54 12.30
CA ARG A 200 -6.83 9.89 11.81
C ARG A 200 -5.45 10.36 12.27
N ARG A 201 -5.01 10.01 13.48
CA ARG A 201 -3.64 10.29 13.96
C ARG A 201 -2.60 9.56 13.12
N ALA A 202 -2.81 8.27 12.86
CA ALA A 202 -1.92 7.48 12.00
C ALA A 202 -1.87 8.03 10.58
N PHE A 203 -3.02 8.34 9.97
CA PHE A 203 -3.10 8.93 8.63
C PHE A 203 -2.28 10.22 8.51
N ARG A 204 -2.34 11.10 9.52
CA ARG A 204 -1.54 12.33 9.53
C ARG A 204 -0.05 12.05 9.59
N ARG A 205 0.39 11.07 10.40
CA ARG A 205 1.80 10.67 10.49
C ARG A 205 2.31 10.11 9.15
N PHE A 206 1.54 9.23 8.52
CA PHE A 206 1.92 8.63 7.23
C PHE A 206 1.99 9.68 6.13
N ARG A 207 0.98 10.55 6.04
CA ARG A 207 0.95 11.63 5.05
C ARG A 207 2.08 12.62 5.24
N ARG A 208 2.46 12.89 6.49
CA ARG A 208 3.62 13.73 6.79
C ARG A 208 4.91 13.11 6.26
N ALA A 209 5.13 11.82 6.50
CA ALA A 209 6.30 11.10 6.00
C ALA A 209 6.37 11.12 4.46
N GLU A 210 5.26 10.84 3.77
CA GLU A 210 5.19 10.91 2.31
C GLU A 210 5.44 12.32 1.78
N ASN A 211 4.92 13.36 2.43
CA ASN A 211 5.16 14.75 2.03
C ASN A 211 6.62 15.19 2.26
N GLU A 212 7.26 14.75 3.35
CA GLU A 212 8.68 15.03 3.62
C GLU A 212 9.59 14.31 2.61
N ALA A 213 9.25 13.05 2.29
CA ALA A 213 9.89 12.28 1.24
C ALA A 213 9.79 12.99 -0.13
N ALA A 214 8.57 13.41 -0.51
CA ALA A 214 8.33 14.07 -1.78
C ALA A 214 9.09 15.40 -1.92
N ARG A 215 9.15 16.22 -0.87
CA ARG A 215 9.97 17.45 -0.85
C ARG A 215 11.45 17.14 -1.06
N SER A 216 11.96 16.12 -0.37
CA SER A 216 13.37 15.72 -0.47
C SER A 216 13.70 15.32 -1.91
N LEU A 217 12.87 14.47 -2.52
CA LEU A 217 13.02 14.01 -3.90
C LEU A 217 12.98 15.17 -4.91
N LEU A 218 12.01 16.08 -4.79
CA LEU A 218 11.87 17.25 -5.68
C LEU A 218 13.06 18.22 -5.58
N SER A 219 13.66 18.35 -4.41
CA SER A 219 14.80 19.24 -4.18
C SER A 219 16.14 18.64 -4.64
N GLY A 220 16.16 17.41 -5.17
CA GLY A 220 17.38 16.68 -5.52
C GLY A 220 18.21 16.21 -4.32
N PHE A 221 17.74 16.45 -3.09
CA PHE A 221 18.41 15.98 -1.87
C PHE A 221 18.17 14.48 -1.68
N LYS A 222 19.25 13.74 -1.41
CA LYS A 222 19.18 12.31 -1.04
C LYS A 222 18.23 12.16 0.15
N PHE A 223 17.18 11.35 -0.02
CA PHE A 223 16.19 11.00 1.00
C PHE A 223 16.84 10.87 2.39
N PRO A 224 16.36 11.58 3.43
CA PRO A 224 17.06 11.67 4.70
C PRO A 224 17.24 10.27 5.30
N ALA A 225 18.48 9.90 5.57
CA ALA A 225 18.83 8.76 6.40
C ALA A 225 18.51 9.10 7.87
N ARG A 226 17.24 9.23 8.22
CA ARG A 226 16.85 9.25 9.63
C ARG A 226 16.52 7.82 10.05
N THR A 227 17.55 7.11 10.47
CA THR A 227 17.39 6.03 11.45
C THR A 227 16.86 6.68 12.72
N PHE A 228 15.57 6.53 13.01
CA PHE A 228 15.13 6.61 14.41
C PHE A 228 15.64 5.33 15.07
N ALA A 229 16.89 5.40 15.52
CA ALA A 229 17.42 4.47 16.50
C ALA A 229 16.99 4.96 17.89
N SER A 230 16.69 3.97 18.74
CA SER A 230 16.19 4.01 20.13
C SER A 230 14.74 4.46 20.31
#